data_AF-A0A7X8Z9M6-F1
#
_entry.id   AF-A0A7X8Z9M6-F1
#
_cell.length_a   1.000
_cell.length_b   1.000
_cell.length_c   1.000
_cell.angle_alpha   90.00
_cell.angle_beta   90.00
_cell.angle_gamma   90.00
#
_symmetry.space_group_name_H-M   'P 1'
#
loop_
_entity.id
_entity.type
_entity.pdbx_description
1 polymer ?
#
loop_
_entity_poly.entity_id
_entity_poly.type
_entity_poly.pdbx_seq_one_letter_code
_entity_poly.pdbx_strand_id
1 'polypeptide(L)' 'VYNIAWYEQKAVIVLLALLYLGVKNIHLGPTLPAFLSENVAKVLVENFGIAGIGTVEEDLALFMGQ' A
#
# COMPACT_ATOMS: atom_id res chain seq x y z
N VAL A 1 5.91 -10.13 1.79
CA VAL A 1 6.05 -8.65 1.76
C VAL A 1 5.51 -8.16 0.44
N TYR A 2 4.62 -7.16 0.44
CA TYR A 2 4.11 -6.52 -0.78
C TYR A 2 4.53 -5.05 -0.77
N ASN A 3 5.60 -4.71 -1.51
CA ASN A 3 6.03 -3.33 -1.77
C ASN A 3 5.77 -3.03 -3.26
N ILE A 4 4.70 -2.30 -3.56
CA ILE A 4 4.13 -2.15 -4.90
C ILE A 4 4.25 -0.69 -5.36
N ALA A 5 4.85 -0.49 -6.53
CA ALA A 5 4.83 0.78 -7.22
C ALA A 5 3.56 0.92 -8.08
N TRP A 6 2.99 2.11 -8.14
CA TRP A 6 1.86 2.43 -9.02
C TRP A 6 2.08 3.76 -9.76
N TYR A 7 1.34 3.95 -10.86
CA TYR A 7 1.36 5.19 -11.62
C TYR A 7 0.00 5.50 -12.27
N GLU A 8 -0.58 4.52 -12.97
CA GLU A 8 -1.83 4.71 -13.72
C GLU A 8 -2.98 3.86 -13.18
N GLN A 9 -4.14 3.92 -13.83
CA GLN A 9 -5.40 3.40 -13.30
C GLN A 9 -5.48 1.86 -13.33
N LYS A 10 -4.72 1.17 -14.18
CA LYS A 10 -4.66 -0.30 -14.14
C LYS A 10 -3.97 -0.78 -12.86
N ALA A 11 -2.98 -0.07 -12.34
CA ALA A 11 -2.43 -0.38 -11.02
C ALA A 11 -3.48 -0.24 -9.90
N VAL A 12 -4.42 0.70 -10.03
CA VAL A 12 -5.54 0.84 -9.08
C VAL A 12 -6.47 -0.38 -9.13
N ILE A 13 -6.84 -0.87 -10.32
CA ILE A 13 -7.70 -2.07 -10.38
C ILE A 13 -7.00 -3.33 -9.88
N VAL A 14 -5.69 -3.46 -10.08
CA VAL A 14 -4.89 -4.54 -9.50
C VAL A 14 -4.88 -4.44 -7.98
N LEU A 15 -4.68 -3.25 -7.41
CA LEU A 15 -4.76 -3.02 -5.98
C LEU A 15 -6.11 -3.48 -5.42
N LEU A 16 -7.22 -3.04 -6.03
CA LEU A 16 -8.57 -3.42 -5.60
C LEU A 16 -8.80 -4.94 -5.68
N ALA A 17 -8.26 -5.61 -6.71
CA ALA A 17 -8.33 -7.06 -6.83
C ALA A 17 -7.56 -7.78 -5.70
N LEU A 18 -6.38 -7.28 -5.33
CA LEU A 18 -5.61 -7.82 -4.20
C LEU A 18 -6.35 -7.63 -2.87
N LEU A 19 -6.95 -6.46 -2.65
CA LEU A 19 -7.77 -6.19 -1.46
C LEU A 19 -8.98 -7.13 -1.39
N TYR A 20 -9.64 -7.37 -2.52
CA TYR A 20 -10.76 -8.32 -2.61
C TYR A 20 -10.34 -9.76 -2.26
N LEU A 21 -9.15 -10.19 -2.69
CA LEU A 21 -8.58 -11.49 -2.35
C LEU A 21 -8.08 -11.60 -0.89
N GLY A 22 -8.22 -10.53 -0.10
CA GLY A 22 -7.84 -10.52 1.31
C GLY A 22 -6.34 -10.29 1.55
N VAL A 23 -5.59 -9.81 0.55
CA VAL A 23 -4.19 -9.43 0.73
C VAL A 23 -4.11 -8.21 1.64
N LYS A 24 -3.24 -8.26 2.65
CA LYS A 24 -3.02 -7.21 3.65
C LYS A 24 -1.56 -6.79 3.72
N ASN A 25 -1.31 -5.65 4.39
CA ASN A 25 0.03 -5.10 4.64
C ASN A 25 0.78 -4.75 3.35
N ILE A 26 0.05 -4.15 2.40
CA ILE A 26 0.60 -3.65 1.14
C ILE A 26 1.21 -2.26 1.39
N HIS A 27 2.49 -2.11 1.05
CA HIS A 27 3.18 -0.83 1.01
C HIS A 27 3.09 -0.30 -0.42
N LEU A 28 2.47 0.87 -0.60
CA LEU A 28 2.14 1.44 -1.90
C LEU A 28 2.88 2.77 -2.09
N GLY A 29 3.64 2.88 -3.18
CA GLY A 29 4.49 4.04 -3.44
C GLY A 29 4.65 4.42 -4.92
N PRO A 30 5.35 5.53 -5.22
CA PRO A 30 6.13 6.33 -4.28
C PRO A 30 5.28 7.25 -3.39
N THR A 31 4.05 7.57 -3.79
CA THR A 31 3.09 8.34 -2.99
C THR A 31 1.75 7.62 -2.95
N LEU A 32 0.94 7.89 -1.93
CA LEU A 32 -0.44 7.42 -1.91
C LEU A 32 -1.28 8.16 -2.96
N PRO A 33 -2.29 7.51 -3.57
CA PRO A 33 -3.15 8.17 -4.54
C PRO A 33 -3.89 9.38 -3.97
N ALA A 34 -3.72 10.53 -4.63
CA ALA A 34 -4.31 11.80 -4.20
C ALA A 34 -5.86 11.82 -4.24
N PHE A 35 -6.49 10.86 -4.93
CA PHE A 35 -7.94 10.72 -4.95
C PHE A 35 -8.51 10.06 -3.68
N LEU A 36 -7.66 9.52 -2.80
CA LEU A 36 -8.08 8.99 -1.51
C LEU A 36 -8.31 10.16 -0.55
N SER A 37 -9.56 10.37 -0.14
CA SER A 37 -9.84 11.25 0.99
C SER A 37 -9.30 10.64 2.29
N GLU A 38 -9.05 11.48 3.29
CA GLU A 38 -8.53 11.04 4.59
C GLU A 38 -9.37 9.91 5.22
N ASN A 39 -10.70 10.02 5.14
CA ASN A 39 -11.60 8.99 5.67
C ASN A 39 -11.48 7.66 4.92
N VAL A 40 -11.33 7.70 3.60
CA VAL A 40 -11.16 6.47 2.79
C VAL A 40 -9.79 5.87 3.06
N ALA A 41 -8.73 6.68 3.12
CA ALA A 41 -7.39 6.23 3.47
C ALA A 41 -7.37 5.54 4.85
N LYS A 42 -8.05 6.12 5.84
CA LYS A 42 -8.18 5.53 7.18
C LYS A 42 -8.83 4.14 7.14
N VAL A 43 -9.92 3.98 6.39
CA VAL A 43 -10.57 2.66 6.20
C VAL A 43 -9.61 1.64 5.57
N LEU A 44 -8.79 2.06 4.61
CA LEU A 44 -7.80 1.18 3.97
C LEU A 44 -6.67 0.78 4.93
N VAL A 45 -6.19 1.71 5.75
CA VAL A 45 -5.19 1.44 6.80
C VAL A 45 -5.77 0.46 7.83
N GLU A 46 -6.94 0.75 8.39
CA GLU A 46 -7.53 -0.02 9.49
C GLU A 46 -7.93 -1.44 9.07
N ASN A 47 -8.48 -1.62 7.87
CA ASN A 47 -8.98 -2.94 7.44
C ASN A 47 -7.93 -3.80 6.73
N PHE A 48 -7.01 -3.16 5.99
CA PHE A 48 -6.09 -3.85 5.08
C PHE A 48 -4.61 -3.61 5.39
N GLY A 49 -4.27 -2.70 6.31
CA GLY A 49 -2.88 -2.38 6.63
C GLY A 49 -2.14 -1.72 5.46
N ILE A 50 -2.84 -0.96 4.62
CA ILE A 50 -2.19 -0.17 3.56
C ILE A 50 -1.27 0.86 4.20
N ALA A 51 -0.03 0.95 3.71
CA ALA A 51 0.95 1.92 4.18
C ALA A 51 1.70 2.55 2.99
N GLY A 52 2.33 3.69 3.23
CA GLY A 52 3.32 4.26 2.31
C GLY A 52 4.67 3.55 2.44
N ILE A 53 5.67 4.05 1.72
CA ILE A 53 7.07 3.61 1.83
C ILE A 53 7.89 4.61 2.64
N GLY A 54 8.93 4.14 3.32
CA GLY A 54 9.90 4.95 4.06
C GLY A 54 11.22 5.13 3.29
N THR A 55 12.33 5.22 4.03
CA THR A 55 13.66 5.07 3.42
C THR A 55 13.92 3.62 3.05
N VAL A 56 14.87 3.39 2.13
CA VAL A 56 15.21 2.03 1.69
C VAL A 56 15.70 1.18 2.86
N GLU A 57 16.52 1.75 3.74
CA GLU A 57 17.08 1.09 4.90
C GLU A 57 15.99 0.70 5.91
N GLU A 58 15.06 1.61 6.22
CA GLU A 58 13.93 1.35 7.12
C GLU A 58 12.99 0.27 6.57
N ASP A 59 12.63 0.38 5.29
CA ASP A 59 11.73 -0.57 4.63
C ASP A 59 12.35 -1.97 4.55
N LEU A 60 13.66 -2.08 4.25
CA LEU A 60 14.36 -3.36 4.24
C LEU A 60 14.38 -4.03 5.62
N ALA A 61 14.66 -3.27 6.68
CA ALA A 61 14.62 -3.76 8.05
C ALA A 61 13.21 -4.24 8.43
N LEU A 62 12.19 -3.43 8.14
CA LEU A 62 10.77 -3.74 8.41
C LEU A 62 10.31 -5.01 7.68
N PHE A 63 10.69 -5.17 6.42
CA PHE A 63 10.20 -6.26 5.57
C PHE A 63 10.93 -7.58 5.75
N MET A 64 12.22 -7.53 6.12
CA MET A 64 13.05 -8.72 6.25
C MET A 64 13.35 -9.11 7.70
N GLY A 65 12.91 -8.29 8.68
CA GLY A 65 13.10 -8.56 10.10
C GLY A 65 14.56 -8.51 10.54
N GLN A 66 15.32 -7.58 9.96
CA GLN A 66 16.73 -7.33 10.34
C GLN A 66 16.84 -6.38 11.52
#